data_AF-A0AAB0A6Q9-F1
#
_entry.id   AF-A0AAB0A6Q9-F1
#
_cell.length_a   1.000
_cell.length_b   1.000
_cell.length_c   1.000
_cell.angle_alpha   90.00
_cell.angle_beta   90.00
_cell.angle_gamma   90.00
#
_symmetry.space_group_name_H-M   'P 1'
#
loop_
_entity.id
_entity.type
_entity.pdbx_description
1 polymer ?
#
loop_
_entity_poly.entity_id
_entity_poly.type
_entity_poly.pdbx_seq_one_letter_code
_entity_poly.pdbx_strand_id
1 'polypeptide(L)'
;MLFDGEIGLSSNKYGVRKKRSSVDAILSVTKIAEKALEHKRRGARYCAVVTIYVRNAFNSASWSAIADALLRLGIPGYLYKILGSFFENRVLVNDIEVSRECFHITSGVPQGFILGAVL
;
A
#
# COMPACT_ATOMS: atom_id res chain seq x y z
N MET A 1 -18.10 21.01 10.94
CA MET A 1 -17.92 19.55 11.06
C MET A 1 -16.49 19.23 10.65
N LEU A 2 -15.66 18.84 11.62
CA LEU A 2 -14.27 18.42 11.39
C LEU A 2 -14.29 16.98 10.90
N PHE A 3 -13.78 16.73 9.70
CA PHE A 3 -13.60 15.39 9.14
C PHE A 3 -12.41 14.70 9.81
N ASP A 4 -12.58 14.16 11.01
CA ASP A 4 -11.61 13.24 11.61
C ASP A 4 -11.92 11.81 11.16
N GLY A 5 -11.50 11.51 9.93
CA GLY A 5 -11.56 10.20 9.31
C GLY A 5 -11.15 10.30 7.85
N GLU A 6 -9.87 10.04 7.54
CA GLU A 6 -9.40 9.91 6.17
C GLU A 6 -10.19 8.77 5.50
N ILE A 7 -11.13 9.13 4.63
CA ILE A 7 -12.02 8.20 3.94
C ILE A 7 -11.16 7.14 3.24
N GLY A 8 -11.40 5.87 3.55
CA GLY A 8 -10.80 4.73 2.84
C GLY A 8 -9.52 4.12 3.41
N LEU A 9 -8.93 4.67 4.48
CA LEU A 9 -7.72 4.09 5.09
C LEU A 9 -8.02 3.39 6.42
N SER A 10 -7.47 2.18 6.60
CA SER A 10 -7.54 1.47 7.88
C SER A 10 -6.84 2.26 9.00
N SER A 11 -7.39 2.19 10.22
CA SER A 11 -6.75 2.71 11.43
C SER A 11 -5.37 2.06 11.69
N ASN A 12 -5.17 0.85 11.16
CA ASN A 12 -3.96 0.05 11.32
C ASN A 12 -3.01 0.17 10.11
N LYS A 13 -3.21 1.16 9.23
CA LYS A 13 -2.23 1.56 8.22
C LYS A 13 -1.27 2.59 8.82
N TYR A 14 0.00 2.22 8.91
CA TYR A 14 1.06 3.05 9.50
C TYR A 14 2.07 3.57 8.47
N GLY A 15 2.24 2.88 7.34
CA GLY A 15 3.11 3.33 6.25
C GLY A 15 2.49 4.45 5.43
N VAL A 16 3.33 5.38 4.97
CA VAL A 16 2.96 6.49 4.05
C VAL A 16 1.71 7.23 4.52
N ARG A 17 1.69 7.57 5.81
CA ARG A 17 0.56 8.24 6.45
C ARG A 17 1.03 9.31 7.42
N LYS A 18 0.42 10.49 7.34
CA LYS A 18 0.74 11.61 8.22
C LYS A 18 0.47 11.22 9.68
N LYS A 19 1.38 11.60 10.59
CA LYS A 19 1.30 11.31 12.03
C LYS A 19 1.26 9.80 12.37
N ARG A 20 1.78 8.93 11.50
CA ARG A 20 1.98 7.51 11.80
C ARG A 20 3.39 7.10 11.40
N SER A 21 3.95 6.14 12.12
CA SER A 21 5.32 5.66 11.95
C SER A 21 5.41 4.15 12.14
N SER A 22 6.56 3.57 11.76
CA SER A 22 6.86 2.16 12.05
C SER A 22 6.88 1.86 13.56
N VAL A 23 7.24 2.85 14.40
CA VAL A 23 7.19 2.71 15.85
C VAL A 23 5.74 2.50 16.33
N ASP A 24 4.79 3.27 15.80
CA ASP A 24 3.37 3.11 16.12
C ASP A 24 2.84 1.72 15.72
N ALA A 25 3.32 1.19 14.59
CA ALA A 25 2.96 -0.15 14.13
C ALA A 25 3.46 -1.23 15.11
N ILE A 26 4.74 -1.15 15.51
CA ILE A 26 5.36 -2.08 16.46
C ILE A 26 4.62 -2.02 17.80
N LEU A 27 4.41 -0.82 18.35
CA LEU A 27 3.68 -0.63 19.61
C LEU A 27 2.28 -1.22 19.56
N SER A 28 1.58 -1.07 18.42
CA SER A 28 0.24 -1.64 18.25
C SER A 28 0.26 -3.17 18.30
N VAL A 29 1.21 -3.82 17.63
CA VAL A 29 1.33 -5.29 17.63
C VAL A 29 1.72 -5.79 19.02
N THR A 30 2.68 -5.15 19.69
CA THR A 30 3.09 -5.51 21.06
C THR A 30 1.92 -5.43 22.03
N LYS A 31 1.13 -4.35 21.97
CA LYS A 31 -0.06 -4.19 22.81
C LYS A 31 -1.12 -5.27 22.57
N ILE A 32 -1.29 -5.70 21.32
CA ILE A 32 -2.20 -6.81 20.98
C ILE A 32 -1.69 -8.12 21.58
N ALA A 33 -0.38 -8.38 21.48
CA ALA A 33 0.24 -9.56 22.05
C ALA A 33 0.14 -9.60 23.58
N GLU A 34 0.40 -8.48 24.27
CA GLU A 34 0.25 -8.35 25.73
C GLU A 34 -1.17 -8.69 26.18
N LYS A 35 -2.18 -8.05 25.56
CA LYS A 35 -3.60 -8.32 25.85
C LYS A 35 -4.00 -9.76 25.58
N ALA A 36 -3.43 -10.38 24.54
CA ALA A 36 -3.67 -11.78 24.24
C ALA A 36 -3.13 -12.69 25.35
N LEU A 37 -2.16 -12.24 26.16
CA LEU A 37 -1.57 -13.01 27.26
C LEU A 37 -2.17 -12.66 28.64
N GLU A 38 -2.76 -11.48 28.83
CA GLU A 38 -3.21 -10.95 30.14
C GLU A 38 -4.35 -11.71 30.84
N HIS A 39 -5.25 -12.38 30.13
CA HIS A 39 -6.44 -12.98 30.77
C HIS A 39 -6.35 -14.50 30.94
N LYS A 40 -6.40 -14.99 32.19
CA LYS A 40 -6.84 -16.38 32.44
C LYS A 40 -7.55 -16.68 33.76
N ARG A 41 -8.54 -17.57 33.65
CA ARG A 41 -9.05 -18.40 34.75
C ARG A 41 -8.51 -19.86 34.76
N ARG A 42 -7.87 -20.41 33.68
CA ARG A 42 -7.09 -21.70 33.64
C ARG A 42 -6.43 -22.08 32.25
N GLY A 43 -5.25 -22.73 32.22
CA GLY A 43 -4.51 -23.37 31.07
C GLY A 43 -3.33 -22.58 30.43
N ALA A 44 -2.73 -23.00 29.30
CA ALA A 44 -1.74 -22.20 28.51
C ALA A 44 -2.37 -21.32 27.39
N ARG A 45 -1.76 -20.17 27.04
CA ARG A 45 -2.12 -19.36 25.85
C ARG A 45 -0.93 -19.27 24.89
N TYR A 46 -1.22 -19.23 23.60
CA TYR A 46 -0.23 -19.02 22.54
C TYR A 46 -0.58 -17.75 21.77
N CYS A 47 0.42 -16.92 21.49
CA CYS A 47 0.30 -15.75 20.64
C CYS A 47 1.18 -15.98 19.42
N ALA A 48 0.62 -15.85 18.22
CA ALA A 48 1.33 -16.00 16.97
C ALA A 48 1.23 -14.71 16.15
N VAL A 49 2.34 -14.36 15.49
CA VAL A 49 2.39 -13.24 14.53
C VAL A 49 2.68 -13.84 13.16
N VAL A 50 1.82 -13.54 12.20
CA VAL A 50 1.99 -13.95 10.79
C VAL A 50 2.41 -12.74 9.98
N THR A 51 3.57 -12.82 9.35
CA THR A 51 4.07 -11.77 8.45
C THR A 51 3.85 -12.19 7.00
N ILE A 52 3.34 -11.26 6.19
CA ILE A 52 3.12 -11.45 4.76
C ILE A 52 3.91 -10.37 4.03
N TYR A 53 4.70 -10.79 3.04
CA TYR A 53 5.48 -9.89 2.20
C TYR A 53 5.08 -10.05 0.73
N VAL A 54 4.76 -8.93 0.08
CA VAL A 54 4.44 -8.91 -1.35
C VAL A 54 5.73 -8.66 -2.13
N ARG A 55 6.21 -9.68 -2.84
CA ARG A 55 7.39 -9.56 -3.69
C ARG A 55 7.14 -8.52 -4.79
N ASN A 56 8.09 -7.60 -4.94
CA ASN A 56 8.10 -6.63 -6.04
C ASN A 56 6.81 -5.78 -6.12
N ALA A 57 6.20 -5.46 -4.96
CA ALA A 57 4.87 -4.86 -4.86
C ALA A 57 4.66 -3.66 -5.80
N PHE A 58 5.63 -2.74 -5.85
CA PHE A 58 5.53 -1.57 -6.70
C PHE A 58 5.51 -1.91 -8.18
N ASN A 59 6.34 -2.82 -8.68
CA ASN A 59 6.37 -3.14 -10.12
C ASN A 59 5.23 -4.10 -10.53
N SER A 60 4.62 -4.79 -9.57
CA SER A 60 3.53 -5.74 -9.80
C SER A 60 2.13 -5.16 -9.59
N ALA A 61 2.01 -3.91 -9.13
CA ALA A 61 0.72 -3.30 -8.81
C ALA A 61 -0.17 -3.18 -10.07
N SER A 62 -1.33 -3.83 -10.07
CA SER A 62 -2.24 -3.81 -11.22
C SER A 62 -2.93 -2.45 -11.37
N TRP A 63 -2.84 -1.85 -12.56
CA TRP A 63 -3.49 -0.56 -12.84
C TRP A 63 -5.02 -0.66 -12.84
N SER A 64 -5.59 -1.77 -13.30
CA SER A 64 -7.05 -1.98 -13.22
C SER A 64 -7.51 -2.10 -11.77
N ALA A 65 -6.77 -2.82 -10.93
CA ALA A 65 -7.08 -2.92 -9.50
C ALA A 65 -6.97 -1.56 -8.78
N ILE A 66 -5.93 -0.77 -9.11
CA ILE A 66 -5.80 0.60 -8.60
C ILE A 66 -6.99 1.46 -9.07
N ALA A 67 -7.33 1.43 -10.36
CA ALA A 67 -8.46 2.20 -10.90
C ALA A 67 -9.79 1.84 -10.22
N ASP A 68 -10.07 0.55 -10.04
CA ASP A 68 -11.28 0.07 -9.35
C ASP A 68 -11.32 0.51 -7.89
N ALA A 69 -10.19 0.45 -7.18
CA ALA A 69 -10.09 0.91 -5.80
C ALA A 69 -10.36 2.42 -5.70
N LEU A 70 -9.78 3.22 -6.59
CA LEU A 70 -9.99 4.67 -6.62
C LEU A 70 -11.45 5.05 -6.92
N LEU A 71 -12.11 4.32 -7.83
CA LEU A 71 -13.54 4.49 -8.11
C LEU A 71 -14.39 4.18 -6.87
N ARG A 72 -14.09 3.08 -6.16
CA ARG A 72 -14.78 2.72 -4.91
C ARG A 72 -14.57 3.74 -3.79
N LEU A 73 -13.42 4.40 -3.77
CA LEU A 73 -13.12 5.50 -2.83
C LEU A 73 -13.81 6.82 -3.21
N GLY A 74 -14.45 6.90 -4.37
CA GLY A 74 -15.19 8.08 -4.80
C GLY A 74 -14.28 9.27 -5.09
N ILE A 75 -13.06 9.03 -5.60
CA ILE A 75 -12.16 10.15 -5.90
C ILE A 75 -12.77 11.08 -6.97
N PRO A 76 -12.55 12.41 -6.87
CA PRO A 76 -12.99 13.34 -7.89
C PRO A 76 -12.52 12.97 -9.30
N GLY A 77 -13.40 13.09 -10.28
CA GLY A 77 -13.11 12.66 -11.66
C GLY A 77 -11.88 13.33 -12.30
N TYR A 78 -11.52 14.55 -11.88
CA TYR A 78 -10.30 15.20 -12.35
C TYR A 78 -9.03 14.49 -11.85
N LEU A 79 -9.01 14.00 -10.60
CA LEU A 79 -7.89 13.21 -10.06
C LEU A 79 -7.79 11.85 -10.75
N TYR A 80 -8.94 11.23 -11.06
CA TYR A 80 -8.96 9.99 -11.83
C TYR A 80 -8.29 10.17 -13.20
N LYS A 81 -8.57 11.28 -13.90
CA LYS A 81 -7.91 11.61 -15.17
C LYS A 81 -6.40 11.82 -15.02
N ILE A 82 -5.97 12.56 -14.00
CA ILE A 82 -4.53 12.77 -13.71
C ILE A 82 -3.82 11.43 -13.46
N LEU A 83 -4.44 10.53 -12.68
CA LEU A 83 -3.90 9.20 -12.40
C LEU A 83 -3.92 8.30 -13.64
N GLY A 84 -4.93 8.41 -14.50
CA GLY A 84 -4.96 7.76 -15.80
C GLY A 84 -3.75 8.14 -16.64
N SER A 85 -3.49 9.44 -16.81
CA SER A 85 -2.30 9.93 -17.53
C SER A 85 -0.98 9.54 -16.88
N PHE A 86 -0.95 9.34 -15.56
CA PHE A 86 0.24 8.84 -14.85
C PHE A 86 0.60 7.40 -15.25
N PHE A 87 -0.39 6.58 -15.59
CA PHE A 87 -0.23 5.19 -16.02
C PHE A 87 -0.21 5.00 -17.54
N GLU A 88 -0.59 6.01 -18.32
CA GLU A 88 -0.69 5.88 -19.77
C GLU A 88 0.68 5.84 -20.47
N ASN A 89 0.76 5.09 -21.58
CA ASN A 89 1.92 5.03 -22.49
C ASN A 89 3.27 4.76 -21.82
N ARG A 90 3.27 3.98 -20.74
CA ARG A 90 4.49 3.61 -20.04
C ARG A 90 5.19 2.46 -20.74
N VAL A 91 6.49 2.62 -20.92
CA VAL A 91 7.37 1.61 -21.50
C VAL A 91 8.53 1.39 -20.53
N LEU A 92 8.80 0.11 -20.23
CA LEU A 92 10.03 -0.30 -19.58
C LEU A 92 11.09 -0.42 -20.68
N VAL A 93 12.17 0.35 -20.54
CA VAL A 93 13.32 0.27 -21.44
C VAL A 93 14.40 -0.53 -20.73
N ASN A 94 14.80 -1.64 -21.32
CA ASN A 94 15.96 -2.41 -20.92
C ASN A 94 17.11 -2.07 -21.86
N ASP A 95 18.08 -1.34 -21.35
CA ASP A 95 19.25 -0.90 -22.12
C ASP A 95 20.44 -1.77 -21.73
N ILE A 96 20.74 -2.77 -22.55
CA ILE A 96 21.90 -3.66 -22.40
C ILE A 96 22.91 -3.24 -23.46
N GLU A 97 24.22 -3.36 -23.19
CA GLU A 97 25.31 -2.94 -24.11
C GLU A 97 25.13 -3.40 -25.57
N VAL A 98 24.41 -4.49 -25.81
CA VAL A 98 24.21 -5.11 -27.12
C VAL A 98 22.86 -4.75 -27.76
N SER A 99 21.85 -4.35 -26.96
CA SER A 99 20.49 -4.08 -27.47
C SER A 99 19.65 -3.25 -26.53
N ARG A 100 18.77 -2.43 -27.12
CA ARG A 100 17.71 -1.71 -26.42
C ARG A 100 16.36 -2.38 -26.66
N GLU A 101 15.76 -2.91 -25.61
CA GLU A 101 14.42 -3.52 -25.65
C GLU A 101 13.40 -2.61 -24.97
N CYS A 102 12.22 -2.48 -25.57
CA CYS A 102 11.12 -1.66 -25.08
C CYS A 102 9.90 -2.54 -24.82
N PHE A 103 9.41 -2.56 -23.58
CA PHE A 103 8.24 -3.33 -23.18
C PHE A 103 7.11 -2.40 -22.75
N HIS A 104 5.96 -2.49 -23.41
CA HIS A 104 4.75 -1.85 -22.89
C HIS A 104 4.34 -2.54 -21.59
N ILE A 105 4.12 -1.74 -20.55
CA ILE A 105 3.69 -2.25 -19.24
C ILE A 105 2.23 -1.96 -19.00
N THR A 106 1.57 -2.86 -18.28
CA THR A 106 0.16 -2.73 -17.85
C THR A 106 0.00 -2.80 -16.34
N SER A 107 1.13 -2.82 -15.63
CA SER A 107 1.22 -2.88 -14.18
C SER A 107 2.48 -2.18 -13.72
N GLY A 108 2.47 -1.79 -12.46
CA GLY A 108 3.59 -1.20 -11.77
C GLY A 108 3.42 0.29 -11.56
N VAL A 109 3.82 0.77 -10.39
CA VAL A 109 3.90 2.20 -10.08
C VAL A 109 5.38 2.61 -10.06
N PRO A 110 5.74 3.77 -10.63
CA PRO A 110 7.11 4.24 -10.65
C PRO A 110 7.66 4.45 -9.24
N GLN A 111 8.77 3.76 -8.94
CA GLN A 111 9.49 3.93 -7.68
C GLN A 111 10.24 5.27 -7.68
N GLY A 112 10.28 5.95 -6.53
CA GLY A 112 10.85 7.30 -6.40
C GLY A 112 9.86 8.43 -6.70
N PHE A 113 8.65 8.13 -7.15
CA PHE A 113 7.56 9.10 -7.24
C PHE A 113 6.66 9.05 -6.00
N ILE A 114 6.28 10.22 -5.47
CA ILE A 114 5.45 10.32 -4.25
C ILE A 114 4.12 9.58 -4.42
N LEU A 115 3.51 9.67 -5.60
CA LEU A 115 2.25 8.98 -5.90
C LEU A 115 2.37 7.46 -5.84
N GLY A 116 3.52 6.90 -6.24
CA GLY A 116 3.73 5.45 -6.24
C GLY A 116 3.62 4.83 -4.84
N ALA A 117 4.01 5.57 -3.79
CA ALA A 117 3.93 5.08 -2.41
C ALA A 117 2.52 5.17 -1.80
N VAL A 118 1.63 6.00 -2.38
CA VAL A 118 0.30 6.29 -1.84
C VAL A 118 -0.79 5.43 -2.52
N LEU A 119 -0.58 5.09 -3.80
CA LEU A 119 -1.43 4.19 -4.60
C LEU A 119 -1.24 2.73 -4.18
#